data_AF-F0IFY1-F1
#
_entry.id   AF-F0IFY1-F1
#
_cell.length_a   1.000
_cell.length_b   1.000
_cell.length_c   1.000
_cell.angle_alpha   90.00
_cell.angle_beta   90.00
_cell.angle_gamma   90.00
#
_symmetry.space_group_name_H-M   'P 1'
#
loop_
_entity.id
_entity.type
_entity.pdbx_description
1 polymer ?
#
loop_
_entity_poly.entity_id
_entity_poly.type
_entity_poly.pdbx_seq_one_letter_code
_entity_poly.pdbx_strand_id
1 'polypeptide(L)'
;MAQKHLVCQGATCQCQFGNAPDKLKVLTQTKAFINEEEPQEKLVATTADIGATFEKNTFGLCQMQPLPGGGYKPCQIMIAQWSGAYENITYEENNGHPLLEDSKATCPIGDKDCISIINHGQVAEITNRNLHSADPIKMDMINPFMDFATFRNKEEDKLNKTSFFIEDAYWVDEKGEKTHLMPIKTNKMLFFIKFKDEAINKQFKMELKSLDPIIDDDLLVKTNCYVSSLLMKIEIDISGKIFVKGNDPIQKLYCKIEIEGNKYSYPSSEKDYLVVHAIHYIPQVMRAQSPPWEVAARCQERWFSKELARKPNYSDPVTDILTIDWVFKYSRVHPFFKKITGKLWETEKSKQLFCQRLREMYNYIDPITKKRDLDLPIIVNSSKEFGYFDNSVFRMNNENIKTTLLDRYYINEVPFVGSTSDNLDDLYGAVGNFIFRITPKGIITYLGYDKYKVQYSQIAVYFIDSFDFQDDNSKISQPLGFWDINNNTISKKNPFGSFYINNNSYNKYQKDYNKGGDYMNISNYDVIEIYDEFSFNILRYPKYNYFTLLNN
;
A
#
# COMPACT_ATOMS: atom_id res chain seq x y z
N MET A 1 -11.75 -41.81 -21.51
CA MET A 1 -12.64 -40.82 -20.86
C MET A 1 -11.87 -39.52 -20.78
N ALA A 2 -12.38 -38.44 -21.36
CA ALA A 2 -11.69 -37.15 -21.31
C ALA A 2 -11.59 -36.70 -19.83
N GLN A 3 -10.42 -36.18 -19.42
CA GLN A 3 -10.25 -35.56 -18.12
C GLN A 3 -11.15 -34.32 -18.07
N LYS A 4 -12.09 -34.29 -17.12
CA LYS A 4 -12.94 -33.11 -16.86
C LYS A 4 -12.26 -32.19 -15.85
N HIS A 5 -12.32 -30.89 -16.08
CA HIS A 5 -11.71 -29.90 -15.19
C HIS A 5 -12.70 -29.41 -14.13
N LEU A 6 -12.18 -29.16 -12.93
CA LEU A 6 -12.87 -28.44 -11.86
C LEU A 6 -13.01 -26.95 -12.21
N VAL A 7 -14.04 -26.31 -11.71
CA VAL A 7 -14.29 -24.88 -11.95
C VAL A 7 -13.78 -24.08 -10.77
N CYS A 8 -13.14 -22.93 -11.02
CA CYS A 8 -12.61 -22.06 -9.97
C CYS A 8 -13.02 -20.58 -10.15
N GLN A 9 -12.64 -19.76 -9.18
CA GLN A 9 -12.73 -18.30 -9.19
C GLN A 9 -12.34 -17.73 -10.57
N GLY A 10 -13.17 -16.84 -11.09
CA GLY A 10 -12.96 -16.19 -12.39
C GLY A 10 -13.39 -17.02 -13.60
N ALA A 11 -13.99 -18.21 -13.39
CA ALA A 11 -14.60 -18.98 -14.46
C ALA A 11 -15.63 -18.16 -15.25
N THR A 12 -15.57 -18.22 -16.57
CA THR A 12 -16.49 -17.46 -17.42
C THR A 12 -17.74 -18.28 -17.68
N CYS A 13 -18.91 -17.71 -17.36
CA CYS A 13 -20.20 -18.32 -17.63
C CYS A 13 -21.03 -17.49 -18.63
N GLN A 14 -22.00 -18.13 -19.26
CA GLN A 14 -22.92 -17.49 -20.18
C GLN A 14 -24.33 -18.08 -20.05
N CYS A 15 -25.34 -17.21 -20.02
CA CYS A 15 -26.75 -17.60 -20.12
C CYS A 15 -27.19 -17.69 -21.59
N GLN A 16 -27.94 -18.73 -21.95
CA GLN A 16 -28.48 -18.88 -23.30
C GLN A 16 -29.45 -17.76 -23.72
N PHE A 17 -30.07 -17.08 -22.74
CA PHE A 17 -30.97 -15.94 -22.96
C PHE A 17 -30.30 -14.58 -22.77
N GLY A 18 -29.02 -14.57 -22.37
CA GLY A 18 -28.19 -13.38 -22.24
C GLY A 18 -27.39 -13.11 -23.51
N ASN A 19 -26.86 -11.89 -23.64
CA ASN A 19 -26.04 -11.50 -24.78
C ASN A 19 -24.58 -11.16 -24.41
N ALA A 20 -24.20 -11.29 -23.15
CA ALA A 20 -22.82 -11.11 -22.68
C ALA A 20 -22.46 -12.16 -21.62
N PRO A 21 -21.19 -12.62 -21.57
CA PRO A 21 -20.69 -13.47 -20.51
C PRO A 21 -20.32 -12.66 -19.25
N ASP A 22 -20.25 -13.35 -18.11
CA ASP A 22 -19.77 -12.78 -16.84
C ASP A 22 -18.89 -13.81 -16.09
N LYS A 23 -18.12 -13.33 -15.11
CA LYS A 23 -17.18 -14.17 -14.35
C LYS A 23 -17.73 -14.56 -12.98
N LEU A 24 -17.63 -15.85 -12.68
CA LEU A 24 -18.03 -16.43 -11.42
C LEU A 24 -17.09 -15.99 -10.29
N LYS A 25 -17.68 -15.60 -9.17
CA LYS A 25 -17.01 -15.22 -7.93
C LYS A 25 -17.42 -16.18 -6.82
N VAL A 26 -16.47 -16.99 -6.37
CA VAL A 26 -16.58 -17.90 -5.23
C VAL A 26 -16.51 -17.08 -3.95
N LEU A 27 -17.59 -17.10 -3.19
CA LEU A 27 -17.76 -16.32 -1.95
C LEU A 27 -18.04 -17.21 -0.74
N THR A 28 -18.20 -18.52 -0.96
CA THR A 28 -18.77 -19.44 0.03
C THR A 28 -17.73 -20.25 0.79
N GLN A 29 -16.45 -20.20 0.40
CA GLN A 29 -15.36 -20.95 1.02
C GLN A 29 -14.04 -20.19 0.90
N THR A 30 -13.07 -20.52 1.77
CA THR A 30 -11.78 -19.80 1.86
C THR A 30 -10.55 -20.70 1.82
N LYS A 31 -10.72 -22.01 1.64
CA LYS A 31 -9.68 -23.03 1.91
C LYS A 31 -9.31 -23.92 0.72
N ALA A 32 -10.23 -24.15 -0.20
CA ALA A 32 -10.03 -25.07 -1.31
C ALA A 32 -9.57 -24.31 -2.56
N PHE A 33 -8.27 -24.39 -2.86
CA PHE A 33 -7.65 -23.77 -4.03
C PHE A 33 -7.25 -24.85 -5.05
N ILE A 34 -7.18 -24.48 -6.32
CA ILE A 34 -6.75 -25.39 -7.40
C ILE A 34 -5.65 -24.79 -8.27
N ASN A 35 -4.65 -25.64 -8.58
CA ASN A 35 -3.49 -25.29 -9.40
C ASN A 35 -2.74 -24.05 -8.90
N GLU A 36 -2.58 -23.95 -7.58
CA GLU A 36 -1.75 -22.94 -6.91
C GLU A 36 -0.92 -23.64 -5.81
N GLU A 37 0.40 -23.41 -5.80
CA GLU A 37 1.32 -23.95 -4.78
C GLU A 37 1.13 -23.26 -3.42
N GLU A 38 0.70 -21.99 -3.45
CA GLU A 38 0.28 -21.20 -2.28
C GLU A 38 -1.11 -20.61 -2.55
N PRO A 39 -2.03 -20.62 -1.57
CA PRO A 39 -3.42 -20.17 -1.75
C PRO A 39 -3.48 -18.66 -2.01
N GLN A 40 -3.71 -18.25 -3.25
CA GLN A 40 -3.75 -16.84 -3.64
C GLN A 40 -5.14 -16.41 -4.12
N GLU A 41 -5.66 -17.00 -5.20
CA GLU A 41 -6.87 -16.47 -5.85
C GLU A 41 -7.83 -17.55 -6.38
N LYS A 42 -7.37 -18.76 -6.78
CA LYS A 42 -8.20 -19.78 -7.46
C LYS A 42 -8.97 -20.71 -6.53
N LEU A 43 -9.91 -20.13 -5.78
CA LEU A 43 -10.88 -20.89 -5.00
C LEU A 43 -11.74 -21.80 -5.89
N VAL A 44 -11.91 -23.06 -5.53
CA VAL A 44 -12.78 -24.02 -6.22
C VAL A 44 -14.25 -23.62 -6.02
N ALA A 45 -15.00 -23.57 -7.12
CA ALA A 45 -16.43 -23.30 -7.12
C ALA A 45 -17.24 -24.55 -6.81
N THR A 46 -18.35 -24.38 -6.10
CA THR A 46 -19.18 -25.47 -5.59
C THR A 46 -20.67 -25.22 -5.82
N THR A 47 -21.50 -26.23 -5.59
CA THR A 47 -22.96 -26.09 -5.58
C THR A 47 -23.50 -25.10 -4.56
N ALA A 48 -22.69 -24.67 -3.58
CA ALA A 48 -23.06 -23.67 -2.60
C ALA A 48 -22.98 -22.23 -3.16
N ASP A 49 -22.27 -22.00 -4.27
CA ASP A 49 -22.11 -20.67 -4.89
C ASP A 49 -23.37 -20.24 -5.67
N ILE A 50 -24.45 -20.02 -4.90
CA ILE A 50 -25.77 -19.58 -5.34
C ILE A 50 -26.02 -18.09 -5.01
N GLY A 51 -27.05 -17.48 -5.60
CA GLY A 51 -27.37 -16.06 -5.44
C GLY A 51 -26.56 -15.16 -6.38
N ALA A 52 -26.14 -13.99 -5.89
CA ALA A 52 -25.41 -12.97 -6.66
C ALA A 52 -23.89 -13.23 -6.61
N THR A 53 -23.44 -14.25 -7.34
CA THR A 53 -22.07 -14.77 -7.32
C THR A 53 -21.28 -14.45 -8.58
N PHE A 54 -21.58 -13.34 -9.26
CA PHE A 54 -20.84 -12.92 -10.46
C PHE A 54 -20.27 -11.51 -10.31
N GLU A 55 -19.18 -11.20 -11.03
CA GLU A 55 -18.49 -9.90 -10.93
C GLU A 55 -19.40 -8.72 -11.30
N LYS A 56 -20.09 -8.80 -12.44
CA LYS A 56 -21.02 -7.75 -12.89
C LYS A 56 -22.47 -8.04 -12.51
N ASN A 57 -22.75 -9.28 -12.09
CA ASN A 57 -24.08 -9.81 -11.79
C ASN A 57 -25.10 -9.59 -12.93
N THR A 58 -24.63 -9.62 -14.18
CA THR A 58 -25.49 -9.50 -15.37
C THR A 58 -24.89 -10.22 -16.59
N PHE A 59 -25.73 -10.97 -17.31
CA PHE A 59 -25.39 -11.50 -18.65
C PHE A 59 -25.85 -10.58 -19.79
N GLY A 60 -25.89 -9.27 -19.51
CA GLY A 60 -26.37 -8.24 -20.43
C GLY A 60 -27.89 -8.17 -20.48
N LEU A 61 -28.50 -8.22 -21.67
CA LEU A 61 -29.96 -8.15 -21.85
C LEU A 61 -30.60 -9.55 -21.84
N CYS A 62 -31.67 -9.74 -21.09
CA CYS A 62 -32.33 -11.05 -20.91
C CYS A 62 -33.55 -11.21 -21.81
N GLN A 63 -33.49 -12.15 -22.77
CA GLN A 63 -34.58 -12.40 -23.72
C GLN A 63 -35.89 -12.88 -23.05
N MET A 64 -35.83 -13.41 -21.83
CA MET A 64 -37.01 -13.83 -21.05
C MET A 64 -37.76 -12.67 -20.40
N GLN A 65 -37.27 -11.43 -20.56
CA GLN A 65 -37.90 -10.23 -20.00
C GLN A 65 -38.14 -9.14 -21.06
N PRO A 66 -39.07 -9.34 -22.01
CA PRO A 66 -39.40 -8.36 -23.03
C PRO A 66 -40.09 -7.11 -22.45
N LEU A 67 -39.86 -5.96 -23.07
CA LEU A 67 -40.50 -4.68 -22.71
C LEU A 67 -41.61 -4.29 -23.70
N PRO A 68 -42.70 -3.64 -23.24
CA PRO A 68 -43.69 -3.04 -24.15
C PRO A 68 -43.02 -1.95 -25.00
N GLY A 69 -43.02 -2.11 -26.32
CA GLY A 69 -42.36 -1.18 -27.26
C GLY A 69 -41.05 -1.68 -27.87
N GLY A 70 -40.62 -2.91 -27.55
CA GLY A 70 -39.43 -3.54 -28.11
C GLY A 70 -38.20 -3.45 -27.19
N GLY A 71 -37.33 -4.45 -27.26
CA GLY A 71 -36.16 -4.60 -26.38
C GLY A 71 -36.42 -5.48 -25.15
N TYR A 72 -35.38 -5.64 -24.32
CA TYR A 72 -35.35 -6.57 -23.20
C TYR A 72 -34.79 -5.90 -21.96
N LYS A 73 -35.21 -6.33 -20.77
CA LYS A 73 -34.63 -5.84 -19.50
C LYS A 73 -33.21 -6.38 -19.29
N PRO A 74 -32.35 -5.65 -18.56
CA PRO A 74 -31.07 -6.17 -18.10
C PRO A 74 -31.25 -7.42 -17.23
N CYS A 75 -30.42 -8.43 -17.47
CA CYS A 75 -30.34 -9.64 -16.67
C CYS A 75 -29.90 -9.28 -15.24
N GLN A 76 -30.67 -9.73 -14.25
CA GLN A 76 -30.29 -9.69 -12.84
C GLN A 76 -29.94 -11.11 -12.41
N ILE A 77 -28.65 -11.42 -12.31
CA ILE A 77 -28.22 -12.79 -12.02
C ILE A 77 -28.51 -13.11 -10.56
N MET A 78 -29.33 -14.13 -10.34
CA MET A 78 -29.51 -14.82 -9.07
C MET A 78 -29.49 -16.32 -9.36
N ILE A 79 -28.42 -17.01 -9.00
CA ILE A 79 -28.35 -18.46 -9.18
C ILE A 79 -29.26 -19.13 -8.15
N ALA A 80 -30.19 -19.96 -8.61
CA ALA A 80 -31.08 -20.74 -7.76
C ALA A 80 -30.44 -22.07 -7.34
N GLN A 81 -29.80 -22.76 -8.29
CA GLN A 81 -29.16 -24.05 -8.07
C GLN A 81 -28.17 -24.38 -9.19
N TRP A 82 -27.26 -25.31 -8.90
CA TRP A 82 -26.34 -25.93 -9.85
C TRP A 82 -26.72 -27.39 -10.10
N SER A 83 -26.44 -27.89 -11.29
CA SER A 83 -26.59 -29.29 -11.69
C SER A 83 -25.29 -29.81 -12.32
N GLY A 84 -25.09 -31.14 -12.28
CA GLY A 84 -23.92 -31.79 -12.87
C GLY A 84 -22.61 -31.57 -12.11
N ALA A 85 -22.67 -31.36 -10.79
CA ALA A 85 -21.51 -31.28 -9.91
C ALA A 85 -20.92 -32.67 -9.62
N TYR A 86 -19.70 -32.71 -9.08
CA TYR A 86 -19.04 -33.96 -8.68
C TYR A 86 -19.45 -34.40 -7.27
N GLU A 87 -20.41 -35.32 -7.18
CA GLU A 87 -21.08 -35.69 -5.90
C GLU A 87 -20.21 -36.51 -4.93
N ASN A 88 -19.12 -37.12 -5.39
CA ASN A 88 -18.25 -37.97 -4.55
C ASN A 88 -17.39 -37.18 -3.54
N ILE A 89 -17.32 -35.86 -3.69
CA ILE A 89 -16.57 -34.96 -2.79
C ILE A 89 -17.54 -33.90 -2.28
N THR A 90 -17.47 -33.60 -0.98
CA THR A 90 -18.19 -32.50 -0.35
C THR A 90 -17.19 -31.69 0.46
N TYR A 91 -17.20 -30.37 0.28
CA TYR A 91 -16.38 -29.47 1.09
C TYR A 91 -17.09 -29.17 2.41
N GLU A 92 -16.43 -29.45 3.53
CA GLU A 92 -17.01 -29.29 4.88
C GLU A 92 -17.36 -27.83 5.21
N GLU A 93 -16.65 -26.85 4.65
CA GLU A 93 -16.83 -25.43 4.97
C GLU A 93 -18.19 -24.88 4.49
N ASN A 94 -18.70 -25.37 3.35
CA ASN A 94 -19.91 -24.85 2.73
C ASN A 94 -20.95 -25.94 2.36
N ASN A 95 -20.69 -27.21 2.71
CA ASN A 95 -21.46 -28.38 2.32
C ASN A 95 -21.74 -28.49 0.81
N GLY A 96 -20.89 -27.86 -0.02
CA GLY A 96 -21.03 -27.83 -1.47
C GLY A 96 -20.24 -28.95 -2.16
N HIS A 97 -20.76 -29.41 -3.30
CA HIS A 97 -20.06 -30.32 -4.20
C HIS A 97 -19.29 -29.53 -5.27
N PRO A 98 -18.06 -29.91 -5.63
CA PRO A 98 -17.27 -29.21 -6.64
C PRO A 98 -17.96 -29.18 -8.02
N LEU A 99 -17.95 -28.02 -8.67
CA LEU A 99 -18.45 -27.87 -10.04
C LEU A 99 -17.42 -28.37 -11.06
N LEU A 100 -17.93 -28.97 -12.14
CA LEU A 100 -17.17 -29.42 -13.31
C LEU A 100 -17.44 -28.47 -14.49
N GLU A 101 -16.57 -28.49 -15.49
CA GLU A 101 -16.70 -27.67 -16.71
C GLU A 101 -18.04 -27.87 -17.46
N ASP A 102 -18.73 -29.00 -17.25
CA ASP A 102 -20.05 -29.28 -17.81
C ASP A 102 -21.22 -29.09 -16.82
N SER A 103 -20.94 -28.60 -15.61
CA SER A 103 -21.98 -28.18 -14.67
C SER A 103 -22.78 -26.99 -15.23
N LYS A 104 -24.07 -26.93 -14.88
CA LYS A 104 -24.99 -25.89 -15.34
C LYS A 104 -25.72 -25.24 -14.19
N ALA A 105 -26.07 -23.97 -14.36
CA ALA A 105 -26.76 -23.17 -13.37
C ALA A 105 -28.18 -22.80 -13.83
N THR A 106 -29.09 -22.69 -12.86
CA THR A 106 -30.47 -22.25 -13.07
C THR A 106 -30.67 -20.85 -12.50
N CYS A 107 -31.36 -19.98 -13.25
CA CYS A 107 -31.83 -18.67 -12.79
C CYS A 107 -33.36 -18.69 -12.63
N PRO A 108 -33.96 -18.06 -11.60
CA PRO A 108 -35.41 -18.01 -11.40
C PRO A 108 -36.23 -17.42 -12.55
N ILE A 109 -35.61 -16.59 -13.40
CA ILE A 109 -36.26 -15.90 -14.52
C ILE A 109 -36.16 -16.71 -15.82
N GLY A 110 -35.13 -17.55 -15.94
CA GLY A 110 -34.89 -18.38 -17.10
C GLY A 110 -35.39 -19.80 -16.90
N ASP A 111 -34.95 -20.69 -17.79
CA ASP A 111 -35.22 -22.12 -17.67
C ASP A 111 -34.21 -22.83 -16.77
N LYS A 112 -34.54 -24.07 -16.40
CA LYS A 112 -33.60 -24.98 -15.73
C LYS A 112 -32.33 -25.13 -16.58
N ASP A 113 -31.18 -25.02 -15.94
CA ASP A 113 -29.84 -25.20 -16.53
C ASP A 113 -29.52 -24.24 -17.70
N CYS A 114 -30.11 -23.05 -17.71
CA CYS A 114 -29.93 -22.04 -18.76
C CYS A 114 -28.54 -21.36 -18.78
N ILE A 115 -27.73 -21.52 -17.74
CA ILE A 115 -26.39 -20.93 -17.62
C ILE A 115 -25.35 -22.04 -17.76
N SER A 116 -24.41 -21.87 -18.70
CA SER A 116 -23.33 -22.82 -18.97
C SER A 116 -21.96 -22.18 -18.69
N ILE A 117 -21.01 -23.03 -18.31
CA ILE A 117 -19.62 -22.64 -18.08
C ILE A 117 -18.88 -22.77 -19.42
N ILE A 118 -18.32 -21.65 -19.90
CA ILE A 118 -17.60 -21.61 -21.18
C ILE A 118 -16.09 -21.62 -21.00
N ASN A 119 -15.61 -21.28 -19.80
CA ASN A 119 -14.21 -21.42 -19.40
C ASN A 119 -14.15 -21.72 -17.90
N HIS A 120 -13.49 -22.82 -17.52
CA HIS A 120 -13.43 -23.31 -16.13
C HIS A 120 -12.57 -22.44 -15.19
N GLY A 121 -11.89 -21.40 -15.69
CA GLY A 121 -11.16 -20.41 -14.88
C GLY A 121 -9.75 -20.84 -14.47
N GLN A 122 -9.39 -22.11 -14.69
CA GLN A 122 -8.02 -22.56 -14.45
C GLN A 122 -7.09 -22.01 -15.53
N VAL A 123 -5.89 -21.60 -15.12
CA VAL A 123 -4.76 -21.30 -16.00
C VAL A 123 -3.73 -22.38 -15.71
N ALA A 124 -3.29 -23.09 -16.76
CA ALA A 124 -2.30 -24.15 -16.60
C ALA A 124 -0.96 -23.54 -16.18
N GLU A 125 -0.56 -23.77 -14.94
CA GLU A 125 0.86 -23.66 -14.57
C GLU A 125 1.57 -24.92 -15.06
N ILE A 126 2.67 -24.73 -15.78
CA ILE A 126 3.50 -25.85 -16.21
C ILE A 126 4.21 -26.38 -14.95
N THR A 127 3.73 -27.50 -14.41
CA THR A 127 4.40 -28.16 -13.29
C THR A 127 5.70 -28.83 -13.74
N ASN A 128 6.65 -29.05 -12.82
CA ASN A 128 7.87 -29.81 -13.12
C ASN A 128 7.57 -31.20 -13.71
N ARG A 129 6.49 -31.84 -13.27
CA ARG A 129 6.04 -33.13 -13.83
C ARG A 129 5.68 -33.01 -15.31
N ASN A 130 4.99 -31.92 -15.69
CA ASN A 130 4.64 -31.65 -17.09
C ASN A 130 5.92 -31.43 -17.93
N LEU A 131 6.91 -30.70 -17.40
CA LEU A 131 8.22 -30.50 -18.04
C LEU A 131 8.99 -31.81 -18.26
N HIS A 132 9.00 -32.71 -17.27
CA HIS A 132 9.70 -34.00 -17.39
C HIS A 132 9.00 -34.99 -18.32
N SER A 133 7.67 -34.93 -18.41
CA SER A 133 6.87 -35.77 -19.32
C SER A 133 6.79 -35.25 -20.76
N ALA A 134 7.22 -34.01 -20.99
CA ALA A 134 7.20 -33.40 -22.32
C ALA A 134 8.30 -34.02 -23.20
N ASP A 135 7.93 -34.35 -24.44
CA ASP A 135 8.85 -34.87 -25.45
C ASP A 135 9.78 -33.74 -25.91
N PRO A 136 11.10 -33.82 -25.64
CA PRO A 136 12.04 -32.74 -25.91
C PRO A 136 12.05 -32.33 -27.39
N ILE A 137 11.91 -33.31 -28.30
CA ILE A 137 11.93 -33.06 -29.74
C ILE A 137 10.71 -32.21 -30.15
N LYS A 138 9.55 -32.47 -29.54
CA LYS A 138 8.33 -31.70 -29.83
C LYS A 138 8.40 -30.29 -29.25
N MET A 139 9.01 -30.12 -28.07
CA MET A 139 9.18 -28.81 -27.44
C MET A 139 10.19 -27.94 -28.18
N ASP A 140 11.29 -28.52 -28.66
CA ASP A 140 12.29 -27.85 -29.50
C ASP A 140 11.70 -27.44 -30.86
N MET A 141 10.75 -28.22 -31.41
CA MET A 141 10.02 -27.83 -32.63
C MET A 141 9.04 -26.68 -32.41
N ILE A 142 8.43 -26.59 -31.22
CA ILE A 142 7.50 -25.50 -30.86
C ILE A 142 8.28 -24.22 -30.55
N ASN A 143 9.45 -24.34 -29.90
CA ASN A 143 10.31 -23.20 -29.57
C ASN A 143 11.79 -23.51 -29.88
N PRO A 144 12.22 -23.39 -31.14
CA PRO A 144 13.58 -23.71 -31.57
C PRO A 144 14.66 -22.75 -31.03
N PHE A 145 14.28 -21.67 -30.33
CA PHE A 145 15.21 -20.76 -29.66
C PHE A 145 15.57 -21.20 -28.24
N MET A 146 14.93 -22.24 -27.71
CA MET A 146 15.21 -22.82 -26.41
C MET A 146 15.57 -24.30 -26.60
N ASP A 147 16.78 -24.68 -26.18
CA ASP A 147 17.16 -26.10 -26.07
C ASP A 147 16.50 -26.68 -24.81
N PHE A 148 15.40 -27.40 -25.01
CA PHE A 148 14.58 -27.93 -23.94
C PHE A 148 15.29 -29.07 -23.19
N ALA A 149 16.16 -29.82 -23.86
CA ALA A 149 16.96 -30.86 -23.23
C ALA A 149 17.97 -30.25 -22.25
N THR A 150 18.67 -29.18 -22.65
CA THR A 150 19.60 -28.44 -21.79
C THR A 150 18.86 -27.76 -20.62
N PHE A 151 17.66 -27.22 -20.86
CA PHE A 151 16.81 -26.65 -19.81
C PHE A 151 16.38 -27.70 -18.78
N ARG A 152 15.89 -28.86 -19.22
CA ARG A 152 15.45 -29.96 -18.35
C ARG A 152 16.60 -30.51 -17.49
N ASN A 153 17.79 -30.66 -18.08
CA ASN A 153 18.97 -31.15 -17.35
C ASN A 153 19.43 -30.16 -16.26
N LYS A 154 19.30 -28.83 -16.48
CA LYS A 154 19.58 -27.83 -15.44
C LYS A 154 18.62 -27.92 -14.25
N GLU A 155 17.36 -28.27 -14.49
CA GLU A 155 16.36 -28.48 -13.43
C GLU A 155 16.58 -29.82 -12.69
N GLU A 156 17.02 -30.88 -13.38
CA GLU A 156 17.45 -32.13 -12.73
C GLU A 156 18.73 -31.94 -11.89
N ASP A 157 19.68 -31.12 -12.34
CA ASP A 157 20.89 -30.75 -11.58
C ASP A 157 20.57 -29.93 -10.31
N LYS A 158 19.49 -29.13 -10.33
CA LYS A 158 18.96 -28.47 -9.12
C LYS A 158 18.33 -29.47 -8.14
N LEU A 159 17.72 -30.54 -8.63
CA LEU A 159 17.02 -31.54 -7.81
C LEU A 159 17.96 -32.59 -7.20
N ASN A 160 19.11 -32.87 -7.84
CA ASN A 160 20.00 -33.98 -7.48
C ASN A 160 21.30 -33.62 -6.73
N LYS A 161 21.47 -32.40 -6.22
CA LYS A 161 22.57 -32.09 -5.28
C LYS A 161 22.08 -32.08 -3.83
N THR A 162 21.94 -33.26 -3.24
CA THR A 162 22.16 -33.34 -1.78
C THR A 162 23.63 -32.98 -1.55
N SER A 163 23.87 -31.77 -1.02
CA SER A 163 25.23 -31.31 -0.75
C SER A 163 25.97 -32.32 0.15
N PHE A 164 27.19 -32.68 -0.23
CA PHE A 164 28.01 -33.63 0.53
C PHE A 164 28.50 -33.04 1.86
N PHE A 165 28.63 -31.71 1.95
CA PHE A 165 29.20 -31.03 3.12
C PHE A 165 28.21 -30.19 3.91
N ILE A 166 27.11 -29.78 3.31
CA ILE A 166 26.16 -28.82 3.88
C ILE A 166 24.79 -29.49 3.94
N GLU A 167 24.17 -29.46 5.11
CA GLU A 167 22.81 -29.94 5.31
C GLU A 167 21.80 -28.86 4.92
N ASP A 168 21.99 -27.63 5.41
CA ASP A 168 21.18 -26.46 5.08
C ASP A 168 21.99 -25.18 5.34
N ALA A 169 21.63 -24.07 4.69
CA ALA A 169 22.12 -22.76 5.06
C ALA A 169 21.08 -21.69 4.74
N TYR A 170 20.86 -20.78 5.69
CA TYR A 170 19.74 -19.85 5.67
C TYR A 170 20.02 -18.55 6.42
N TRP A 171 19.24 -17.53 6.09
CA TRP A 171 19.26 -16.23 6.74
C TRP A 171 18.45 -16.24 8.03
N VAL A 172 18.94 -15.50 9.02
CA VAL A 172 18.34 -15.40 10.34
C VAL A 172 18.29 -13.93 10.76
N ASP A 173 17.17 -13.53 11.35
CA ASP A 173 16.98 -12.17 11.86
C ASP A 173 17.66 -11.95 13.23
N GLU A 174 17.51 -10.75 13.78
CA GLU A 174 18.07 -10.38 15.09
C GLU A 174 17.47 -11.17 16.27
N LYS A 175 16.30 -11.79 16.09
CA LYS A 175 15.61 -12.60 17.12
C LYS A 175 16.01 -14.08 17.03
N GLY A 176 16.76 -14.47 16.01
CA GLY A 176 17.14 -15.86 15.79
C GLY A 176 16.14 -16.65 14.93
N GLU A 177 15.16 -15.98 14.30
CA GLU A 177 14.16 -16.62 13.45
C GLU A 177 14.63 -16.67 11.98
N LYS A 178 14.40 -17.80 11.30
CA LYS A 178 14.68 -17.94 9.87
C LYS A 178 13.82 -16.95 9.10
N THR A 179 14.45 -16.15 8.25
CA THR A 179 13.78 -15.13 7.43
C THR A 179 14.40 -15.09 6.05
N HIS A 180 13.71 -14.53 5.08
CA HIS A 180 14.28 -14.14 3.79
C HIS A 180 14.09 -12.64 3.53
N LEU A 181 13.62 -11.88 4.52
CA LEU A 181 13.42 -10.43 4.45
C LEU A 181 14.39 -9.73 5.41
N MET A 182 15.06 -8.68 4.91
CA MET A 182 15.97 -7.88 5.73
C MET A 182 15.19 -6.94 6.67
N PRO A 183 15.41 -6.99 8.00
CA PRO A 183 14.78 -6.06 8.91
C PRO A 183 15.27 -4.62 8.69
N ILE A 184 14.36 -3.64 8.76
CA ILE A 184 14.68 -2.24 8.46
C ILE A 184 15.69 -1.59 9.40
N LYS A 185 15.73 -2.01 10.67
CA LYS A 185 16.48 -1.29 11.72
C LYS A 185 17.96 -1.66 11.79
N THR A 186 18.41 -2.56 10.94
CA THR A 186 19.76 -3.12 11.00
C THR A 186 20.33 -3.29 9.61
N ASN A 187 21.62 -2.99 9.47
CA ASN A 187 22.40 -3.36 8.29
C ASN A 187 23.05 -4.74 8.45
N LYS A 188 22.92 -5.36 9.62
CA LYS A 188 23.55 -6.64 9.93
C LYS A 188 22.54 -7.78 9.81
N MET A 189 22.93 -8.81 9.10
CA MET A 189 22.21 -10.08 9.00
C MET A 189 23.09 -11.25 9.45
N LEU A 190 22.45 -12.26 10.01
CA LEU A 190 23.12 -13.52 10.34
C LEU A 190 22.83 -14.54 9.25
N PHE A 191 23.87 -15.25 8.82
CA PHE A 191 23.77 -16.38 7.92
C PHE A 191 24.22 -17.65 8.63
N PHE A 192 23.32 -18.61 8.74
CA PHE A 192 23.55 -19.87 9.43
C PHE A 192 23.92 -20.93 8.39
N ILE A 193 24.96 -21.71 8.69
CA ILE A 193 25.37 -22.85 7.88
C ILE A 193 25.37 -24.09 8.76
N LYS A 194 24.51 -25.04 8.42
CA LYS A 194 24.45 -26.36 9.03
C LYS A 194 25.29 -27.31 8.20
N PHE A 195 26.43 -27.71 8.74
CA PHE A 195 27.39 -28.60 8.12
C PHE A 195 27.10 -30.05 8.48
N LYS A 196 27.55 -30.97 7.62
CA LYS A 196 27.64 -32.40 7.91
C LYS A 196 28.98 -32.72 8.54
N ASP A 197 29.08 -33.88 9.21
CA ASP A 197 30.31 -34.31 9.91
C ASP A 197 31.54 -34.32 8.98
N GLU A 198 31.35 -34.67 7.71
CA GLU A 198 32.40 -34.71 6.68
C GLU A 198 33.02 -33.35 6.38
N ALA A 199 32.39 -32.25 6.79
CA ALA A 199 32.88 -30.90 6.58
C ALA A 199 33.79 -30.41 7.72
N ILE A 200 33.76 -31.04 8.90
CA ILE A 200 34.50 -30.59 10.09
C ILE A 200 36.00 -30.50 9.80
N ASN A 201 36.63 -29.42 10.29
CA ASN A 201 38.05 -29.05 10.08
C ASN A 201 38.46 -28.71 8.64
N LYS A 202 37.53 -28.72 7.68
CA LYS A 202 37.82 -28.29 6.31
C LYS A 202 37.79 -26.77 6.18
N GLN A 203 38.56 -26.26 5.23
CA GLN A 203 38.47 -24.86 4.83
C GLN A 203 37.28 -24.66 3.88
N PHE A 204 36.63 -23.50 4.02
CA PHE A 204 35.63 -23.05 3.08
C PHE A 204 35.82 -21.57 2.70
N LYS A 205 35.38 -21.24 1.49
CA LYS A 205 35.24 -19.88 0.99
C LYS A 205 33.75 -19.55 0.92
N MET A 206 33.36 -18.34 1.29
CA MET A 206 31.99 -17.85 1.15
C MET A 206 31.96 -16.52 0.40
N GLU A 207 31.11 -16.43 -0.62
CA GLU A 207 30.89 -15.22 -1.43
C GLU A 207 29.42 -14.81 -1.30
N LEU A 208 29.16 -13.56 -0.90
CA LEU A 208 27.84 -12.95 -0.98
C LEU A 208 27.63 -12.43 -2.40
N LYS A 209 26.55 -12.85 -3.03
CA LYS A 209 26.18 -12.46 -4.39
C LYS A 209 24.78 -11.88 -4.44
N SER A 210 24.56 -10.97 -5.39
CA SER A 210 23.22 -10.51 -5.77
C SER A 210 22.75 -11.26 -7.02
N LEU A 211 21.48 -11.61 -7.04
CA LEU A 211 20.79 -12.02 -8.26
C LEU A 211 20.35 -10.77 -9.04
N ASP A 212 21.30 -9.97 -9.52
CA ASP A 212 21.02 -8.86 -10.46
C ASP A 212 21.20 -9.39 -11.90
N PRO A 213 20.17 -9.32 -12.77
CA PRO A 213 20.23 -9.85 -14.13
C PRO A 213 21.23 -9.12 -15.04
N ILE A 214 21.73 -7.94 -14.63
CA ILE A 214 22.60 -7.10 -15.46
C ILE A 214 24.06 -7.21 -14.99
N ILE A 215 24.32 -7.44 -13.70
CA ILE A 215 25.67 -7.43 -13.14
C ILE A 215 25.82 -8.46 -12.01
N ASP A 216 26.54 -9.57 -12.26
CA ASP A 216 26.99 -10.52 -11.22
C ASP A 216 28.20 -9.92 -10.48
N ASP A 217 27.94 -9.02 -9.54
CA ASP A 217 28.98 -8.47 -8.65
C ASP A 217 29.12 -9.34 -7.40
N ASP A 218 30.37 -9.72 -7.08
CA ASP A 218 30.73 -10.25 -5.77
C ASP A 218 30.64 -9.11 -4.74
N LEU A 219 29.57 -9.11 -3.95
CA LEU A 219 29.32 -8.05 -2.97
C LEU A 219 30.27 -8.14 -1.77
N LEU A 220 30.63 -9.37 -1.38
CA LEU A 220 31.54 -9.64 -0.27
C LEU A 220 32.16 -11.02 -0.40
N VAL A 221 33.47 -11.14 -0.14
CA VAL A 221 34.19 -12.42 -0.15
C VAL A 221 34.83 -12.66 1.21
N LYS A 222 34.50 -13.77 1.86
CA LYS A 222 35.20 -14.30 3.03
C LYS A 222 36.02 -15.53 2.63
N THR A 223 37.34 -15.43 2.79
CA THR A 223 38.29 -16.53 2.52
C THR A 223 38.81 -17.13 3.82
N ASN A 224 39.43 -18.32 3.73
CA ASN A 224 40.14 -19.00 4.83
C ASN A 224 39.28 -19.27 6.08
N CYS A 225 37.98 -19.49 5.91
CA CYS A 225 37.10 -19.88 7.00
C CYS A 225 37.26 -21.38 7.26
N TYR A 226 37.15 -21.82 8.52
CA TYR A 226 37.23 -23.24 8.89
C TYR A 226 35.91 -23.70 9.49
N VAL A 227 35.49 -24.90 9.12
CA VAL A 227 34.32 -25.55 9.73
C VAL A 227 34.70 -26.03 11.13
N SER A 228 34.43 -25.18 12.12
CA SER A 228 34.77 -25.41 13.54
C SER A 228 33.66 -26.11 14.32
N SER A 229 32.45 -26.14 13.78
CA SER A 229 31.28 -26.79 14.38
C SER A 229 30.24 -27.14 13.32
N LEU A 230 29.32 -28.04 13.64
CA LEU A 230 28.22 -28.44 12.75
C LEU A 230 27.22 -27.32 12.49
N LEU A 231 27.20 -26.28 13.32
CA LEU A 231 26.37 -25.10 13.11
C LEU A 231 27.22 -23.86 13.29
N MET A 232 27.54 -23.19 12.18
CA MET A 232 28.22 -21.91 12.21
C MET A 232 27.24 -20.77 11.94
N LYS A 233 27.47 -19.66 12.63
CA LYS A 233 26.81 -18.38 12.38
C LYS A 233 27.82 -17.40 11.81
N ILE A 234 27.44 -16.71 10.75
CA ILE A 234 28.28 -15.70 10.11
C ILE A 234 27.50 -14.39 10.08
N GLU A 235 28.02 -13.37 10.75
CA GLU A 235 27.50 -12.02 10.65
C GLU A 235 27.96 -11.37 9.33
N ILE A 236 27.02 -10.80 8.60
CA ILE A 236 27.22 -10.13 7.32
C ILE A 236 26.69 -8.70 7.46
N ASP A 237 27.56 -7.72 7.20
CA ASP A 237 27.17 -6.31 7.10
C ASP A 237 26.69 -6.02 5.68
N ILE A 238 25.38 -5.91 5.55
CA ILE A 238 24.64 -5.49 4.37
C ILE A 238 24.45 -3.97 4.46
N SER A 239 25.54 -3.22 4.67
CA SER A 239 25.47 -1.78 4.58
C SER A 239 25.33 -1.34 3.13
N GLY A 240 24.78 -0.14 2.92
CA GLY A 240 24.62 0.45 1.60
C GLY A 240 25.88 0.44 0.70
N LYS A 241 27.07 0.32 1.31
CA LYS A 241 28.37 0.28 0.63
C LYS A 241 28.59 -0.95 -0.24
N ILE A 242 27.92 -2.07 0.05
CA ILE A 242 28.08 -3.28 -0.77
C ILE A 242 27.37 -3.13 -2.12
N PHE A 243 26.41 -2.20 -2.23
CA PHE A 243 25.67 -1.92 -3.46
C PHE A 243 26.42 -0.89 -4.33
N VAL A 244 27.51 -1.33 -4.97
CA VAL A 244 28.31 -0.48 -5.86
C VAL A 244 27.62 -0.25 -7.21
N LYS A 245 26.77 -1.20 -7.62
CA LYS A 245 25.95 -1.10 -8.82
C LYS A 245 24.55 -1.60 -8.50
N GLY A 246 23.55 -0.98 -9.11
CA GLY A 246 22.18 -1.36 -8.90
C GLY A 246 21.26 -0.69 -9.89
N ASN A 247 20.58 -1.50 -10.71
CA ASN A 247 19.46 -1.03 -11.52
C ASN A 247 18.13 -1.39 -10.86
N ASP A 248 18.06 -2.56 -10.20
CA ASP A 248 16.86 -3.01 -9.50
C ASP A 248 16.86 -2.49 -8.05
N PRO A 249 15.86 -1.69 -7.62
CA PRO A 249 15.73 -1.24 -6.23
C PRO A 249 15.42 -2.38 -5.25
N ILE A 250 15.28 -3.63 -5.69
CA ILE A 250 15.15 -4.80 -4.84
C ILE A 250 16.23 -5.81 -5.20
N GLN A 251 17.12 -6.06 -4.25
CA GLN A 251 18.23 -7.00 -4.41
C GLN A 251 17.86 -8.33 -3.75
N LYS A 252 18.25 -9.44 -4.36
CA LYS A 252 18.06 -10.79 -3.83
C LYS A 252 19.40 -11.43 -3.58
N LEU A 253 19.76 -11.61 -2.31
CA LEU A 253 21.09 -12.00 -1.90
C LEU A 253 21.18 -13.48 -1.53
N TYR A 254 22.24 -14.12 -1.96
CA TYR A 254 22.56 -15.51 -1.66
C TYR A 254 24.07 -15.68 -1.44
N CYS A 255 24.45 -16.78 -0.80
CA CYS A 255 25.84 -17.12 -0.56
C CYS A 255 26.28 -18.27 -1.46
N LYS A 256 27.38 -18.10 -2.19
CA LYS A 256 28.13 -19.23 -2.75
C LYS A 256 29.14 -19.71 -1.72
N ILE A 257 29.09 -20.99 -1.40
CA ILE A 257 29.99 -21.65 -0.44
C ILE A 257 30.81 -22.68 -1.21
N GLU A 258 32.13 -22.61 -1.09
CA GLU A 258 33.06 -23.53 -1.72
C GLU A 258 33.85 -24.31 -0.66
N ILE A 259 33.82 -25.65 -0.73
CA ILE A 259 34.50 -26.57 0.20
C ILE A 259 35.19 -27.65 -0.62
N GLU A 260 36.51 -27.77 -0.51
CA GLU A 260 37.32 -28.73 -1.29
C GLU A 260 37.02 -28.69 -2.81
N GLY A 261 36.83 -27.50 -3.37
CA GLY A 261 36.49 -27.30 -4.78
C GLY A 261 35.01 -27.53 -5.15
N ASN A 262 34.18 -28.02 -4.22
CA ASN A 262 32.74 -28.17 -4.44
C ASN A 262 32.02 -26.86 -4.12
N LYS A 263 31.27 -26.34 -5.09
CA LYS A 263 30.53 -25.08 -4.98
C LYS A 263 29.03 -25.33 -4.78
N TYR A 264 28.47 -24.61 -3.81
CA TYR A 264 27.05 -24.66 -3.45
C TYR A 264 26.48 -23.25 -3.37
N SER A 265 25.22 -23.07 -3.77
CA SER A 265 24.48 -21.81 -3.58
C SER A 265 23.45 -22.01 -2.49
N TYR A 266 23.44 -21.11 -1.51
CA TYR A 266 22.48 -21.15 -0.41
C TYR A 266 21.87 -19.76 -0.12
N PRO A 267 20.60 -19.68 0.29
CA PRO A 267 19.64 -20.79 0.43
C PRO A 267 19.41 -21.57 -0.87
N SER A 268 19.01 -22.84 -0.82
CA SER A 268 18.95 -23.68 -2.03
C SER A 268 17.86 -23.26 -3.01
N SER A 269 16.85 -22.52 -2.53
CA SER A 269 15.76 -21.96 -3.32
C SER A 269 15.94 -20.45 -3.49
N GLU A 270 15.75 -19.96 -4.71
CA GLU A 270 15.74 -18.52 -5.00
C GLU A 270 14.60 -17.78 -4.26
N LYS A 271 13.53 -18.48 -3.88
CA LYS A 271 12.43 -17.91 -3.06
C LYS A 271 12.91 -17.53 -1.66
N ASP A 272 13.95 -18.21 -1.16
CA ASP A 272 14.51 -17.99 0.18
C ASP A 272 15.71 -17.03 0.19
N TYR A 273 16.12 -16.50 -0.98
CA TYR A 273 17.17 -15.49 -1.05
C TYR A 273 16.76 -14.26 -0.26
N LEU A 274 17.75 -13.63 0.39
CA LEU A 274 17.48 -12.47 1.22
C LEU A 274 17.07 -11.28 0.35
N VAL A 275 15.84 -10.83 0.51
CA VAL A 275 15.27 -9.67 -0.16
C VAL A 275 15.67 -8.41 0.59
N VAL A 276 16.39 -7.53 -0.10
CA VAL A 276 16.84 -6.23 0.41
C VAL A 276 16.25 -5.14 -0.47
N HIS A 277 15.38 -4.33 0.11
CA HIS A 277 14.83 -3.16 -0.59
C HIS A 277 15.77 -1.96 -0.42
N ALA A 278 16.16 -1.33 -1.53
CA ALA A 278 17.00 -0.14 -1.56
C ALA A 278 16.42 1.02 -0.72
N ILE A 279 15.09 1.08 -0.58
CA ILE A 279 14.42 2.11 0.22
C ILE A 279 14.78 2.05 1.71
N HIS A 280 15.30 0.92 2.22
CA HIS A 280 15.80 0.80 3.60
C HIS A 280 16.88 1.83 3.92
N TYR A 281 17.67 2.22 2.91
CA TYR A 281 18.80 3.13 3.09
C TYR A 281 18.43 4.60 2.83
N ILE A 282 17.21 4.90 2.38
CA ILE A 282 16.78 6.27 2.06
C ILE A 282 16.98 7.24 3.25
N PRO A 283 16.56 6.90 4.50
CA PRO A 283 16.82 7.78 5.65
C PRO A 283 18.31 8.06 5.88
N GLN A 284 19.19 7.08 5.65
CA GLN A 284 20.64 7.26 5.74
C GLN A 284 21.14 8.24 4.66
N VAL A 285 20.72 8.05 3.40
CA VAL A 285 21.10 8.94 2.30
C VAL A 285 20.60 10.36 2.55
N MET A 286 19.36 10.52 3.02
CA MET A 286 18.77 11.81 3.39
C MET A 286 19.61 12.55 4.45
N ARG A 287 20.03 11.87 5.52
CA ARG A 287 20.86 12.47 6.58
C ARG A 287 22.29 12.77 6.16
N ALA A 288 22.79 12.11 5.12
CA ALA A 288 24.13 12.37 4.57
C ALA A 288 24.20 13.62 3.67
N GLN A 289 23.05 14.20 3.30
CA GLN A 289 23.04 15.42 2.51
C GLN A 289 23.60 16.61 3.30
N SER A 290 24.02 17.66 2.59
CA SER A 290 24.52 18.90 3.19
C SER A 290 23.73 20.11 2.68
N PRO A 291 22.86 20.72 3.50
CA PRO A 291 22.52 20.34 4.88
C PRO A 291 21.77 18.98 4.97
N PRO A 292 21.80 18.29 6.14
CA PRO A 292 21.09 17.03 6.33
C PRO A 292 19.58 17.16 6.15
N TRP A 293 18.96 16.18 5.51
CA TRP A 293 17.50 16.10 5.36
C TRP A 293 16.85 15.36 6.51
N GLU A 294 16.98 15.93 7.71
CA GLU A 294 16.54 15.26 8.94
C GLU A 294 15.02 15.10 9.02
N VAL A 295 14.24 16.07 8.55
CA VAL A 295 12.77 15.98 8.62
C VAL A 295 12.25 14.96 7.62
N ALA A 296 12.80 14.93 6.41
CA ALA A 296 12.47 13.92 5.40
C ALA A 296 12.81 12.50 5.90
N ALA A 297 13.98 12.31 6.51
CA ALA A 297 14.38 11.03 7.06
C ALA A 297 13.42 10.56 8.17
N ARG A 298 13.00 11.47 9.06
CA ARG A 298 11.99 11.16 10.10
C ARG A 298 10.63 10.81 9.51
N CYS A 299 10.20 11.47 8.43
CA CYS A 299 8.95 11.11 7.74
C CYS A 299 9.01 9.67 7.19
N GLN A 300 10.14 9.30 6.58
CA GLN A 300 10.38 7.94 6.06
C GLN A 300 10.38 6.89 7.16
N GLU A 301 11.11 7.12 8.25
CA GLU A 301 11.14 6.22 9.41
C GLU A 301 9.76 6.04 10.04
N ARG A 302 8.97 7.13 10.12
CA ARG A 302 7.59 7.07 10.57
C ARG A 302 6.76 6.20 9.63
N TRP A 303 6.89 6.37 8.31
CA TRP A 303 6.19 5.55 7.34
C TRP A 303 6.49 4.06 7.54
N PHE A 304 7.77 3.69 7.63
CA PHE A 304 8.21 2.30 7.87
C PHE A 304 7.71 1.73 9.20
N SER A 305 7.57 2.56 10.24
CA SER A 305 7.11 2.11 11.56
C SER A 305 5.61 1.79 11.63
N LYS A 306 4.82 2.29 10.68
CA LYS A 306 3.36 2.15 10.70
C LYS A 306 2.88 0.82 10.12
N GLU A 307 1.71 0.41 10.60
CA GLU A 307 0.93 -0.67 9.98
C GLU A 307 0.59 -0.32 8.53
N LEU A 308 0.36 -1.36 7.72
CA LEU A 308 0.00 -1.19 6.32
C LEU A 308 -1.23 -0.28 6.17
N ALA A 309 -1.05 0.82 5.46
CA ALA A 309 -2.11 1.73 5.04
C ALA A 309 -1.77 2.27 3.65
N ARG A 310 -2.67 2.08 2.68
CA ARG A 310 -2.49 2.50 1.28
C ARG A 310 -3.16 3.83 0.95
N LYS A 311 -3.60 4.56 1.98
CA LYS A 311 -4.10 5.93 1.86
C LYS A 311 -3.79 6.69 3.13
N PRO A 312 -3.42 7.98 3.03
CA PRO A 312 -3.13 8.85 4.18
C PRO A 312 -4.21 8.85 5.26
N ASN A 313 -5.47 8.77 4.85
CA ASN A 313 -6.64 8.87 5.74
C ASN A 313 -7.05 7.53 6.38
N TYR A 314 -6.35 6.42 6.07
CA TYR A 314 -6.62 5.11 6.68
C TYR A 314 -5.81 4.88 7.95
N SER A 315 -4.88 5.77 8.28
CA SER A 315 -4.07 5.70 9.48
C SER A 315 -4.23 6.96 10.34
N ASP A 316 -3.81 6.87 11.60
CA ASP A 316 -3.83 8.02 12.49
C ASP A 316 -2.89 9.13 11.98
N PRO A 317 -3.35 10.41 11.99
CA PRO A 317 -2.52 11.53 11.62
C PRO A 317 -1.26 11.63 12.48
N VAL A 318 -0.19 12.14 11.87
CA VAL A 318 1.10 12.39 12.51
C VAL A 318 1.23 13.87 12.80
N THR A 319 1.60 14.22 14.04
CA THR A 319 1.61 15.63 14.52
C THR A 319 2.91 16.07 15.17
N ASP A 320 3.91 15.19 15.21
CA ASP A 320 5.14 15.35 16.00
C ASP A 320 6.41 15.44 15.13
N ILE A 321 6.26 15.50 13.80
CA ILE A 321 7.39 15.57 12.86
C ILE A 321 7.58 16.99 12.30
N LEU A 322 6.54 17.54 11.68
CA LEU A 322 6.60 18.80 10.95
C LEU A 322 6.37 20.00 11.87
N THR A 323 7.16 21.06 11.65
CA THR A 323 6.95 22.33 12.34
C THR A 323 6.92 23.53 11.39
N ILE A 324 6.15 24.55 11.77
CA ILE A 324 6.08 25.84 11.09
C ILE A 324 7.45 26.53 11.05
N ASP A 325 8.20 26.51 12.16
CA ASP A 325 9.55 27.09 12.19
C ASP A 325 10.50 26.41 11.21
N TRP A 326 10.37 25.10 11.02
CA TRP A 326 11.17 24.37 10.03
C TRP A 326 10.79 24.77 8.60
N VAL A 327 9.49 24.82 8.28
CA VAL A 327 9.04 25.13 6.90
C VAL A 327 9.42 26.55 6.48
N PHE A 328 9.51 27.50 7.43
CA PHE A 328 9.92 28.87 7.13
C PHE A 328 11.42 29.07 6.90
N LYS A 329 12.26 28.05 7.10
CA LYS A 329 13.67 28.12 6.68
C LYS A 329 13.81 28.16 5.15
N TYR A 330 12.78 27.76 4.40
CA TYR A 330 12.78 27.71 2.95
C TYR A 330 12.12 28.95 2.36
N SER A 331 12.91 29.83 1.74
CA SER A 331 12.43 31.11 1.18
C SER A 331 11.31 30.95 0.14
N ARG A 332 11.28 29.83 -0.60
CA ARG A 332 10.24 29.52 -1.59
C ARG A 332 8.83 29.39 -0.98
N VAL A 333 8.73 29.20 0.33
CA VAL A 333 7.47 29.07 1.06
C VAL A 333 6.90 30.44 1.46
N HIS A 334 7.76 31.45 1.65
CA HIS A 334 7.38 32.78 2.17
C HIS A 334 6.27 33.48 1.39
N PRO A 335 6.22 33.45 0.03
CA PRO A 335 5.14 34.10 -0.71
C PRO A 335 3.75 33.52 -0.40
N PHE A 336 3.67 32.22 -0.08
CA PHE A 336 2.41 31.56 0.26
C PHE A 336 1.95 31.95 1.66
N PHE A 337 2.88 32.03 2.61
CA PHE A 337 2.59 32.55 3.94
C PHE A 337 2.14 34.01 3.92
N LYS A 338 2.77 34.84 3.09
CA LYS A 338 2.37 36.25 2.93
C LYS A 338 0.92 36.40 2.46
N LYS A 339 0.40 35.47 1.64
CA LYS A 339 -1.02 35.46 1.26
C LYS A 339 -1.92 35.23 2.47
N ILE A 340 -1.52 34.37 3.40
CA ILE A 340 -2.27 34.06 4.62
C ILE A 340 -2.28 35.29 5.53
N THR A 341 -1.11 35.85 5.83
CA THR A 341 -0.97 37.02 6.70
C THR A 341 -1.59 38.29 6.11
N GLY A 342 -1.90 38.28 4.81
CA GLY A 342 -2.71 39.30 4.13
C GLY A 342 -4.20 39.26 4.49
N LYS A 343 -4.56 38.90 5.73
CA LYS A 343 -5.94 38.84 6.25
C LYS A 343 -6.85 37.87 5.50
N LEU A 344 -6.32 36.69 5.12
CA LEU A 344 -7.10 35.69 4.36
C LEU A 344 -8.35 35.21 5.11
N TRP A 345 -8.33 35.25 6.45
CA TRP A 345 -9.47 34.95 7.33
C TRP A 345 -10.62 35.96 7.21
N GLU A 346 -10.38 37.17 6.69
CA GLU A 346 -11.40 38.22 6.54
C GLU A 346 -12.19 38.11 5.22
N THR A 347 -11.82 37.18 4.35
CA THR A 347 -12.48 37.00 3.04
C THR A 347 -13.88 36.41 3.20
N GLU A 348 -14.79 36.77 2.27
CA GLU A 348 -16.15 36.21 2.26
C GLU A 348 -16.17 34.68 2.19
N LYS A 349 -15.24 34.08 1.41
CA LYS A 349 -15.10 32.62 1.35
C LYS A 349 -14.74 32.02 2.72
N SER A 350 -13.83 32.66 3.47
CA SER A 350 -13.49 32.20 4.82
C SER A 350 -14.64 32.32 5.80
N LYS A 351 -15.37 33.44 5.78
CA LYS A 351 -16.55 33.63 6.63
C LYS A 351 -17.64 32.60 6.29
N GLN A 352 -17.87 32.31 5.00
CA GLN A 352 -18.82 31.28 4.56
C GLN A 352 -18.40 29.88 5.02
N LEU A 353 -17.12 29.52 4.88
CA LEU A 353 -16.61 28.25 5.35
C LEU A 353 -16.70 28.16 6.89
N PHE A 354 -16.42 29.24 7.61
CA PHE A 354 -16.62 29.32 9.05
C PHE A 354 -18.07 29.01 9.46
N CYS A 355 -19.09 29.52 8.76
CA CYS A 355 -20.48 29.15 9.04
C CYS A 355 -20.73 27.64 8.94
N GLN A 356 -20.04 26.95 8.02
CA GLN A 356 -20.09 25.49 7.93
C GLN A 356 -19.36 24.83 9.12
N ARG A 357 -18.17 25.32 9.48
CA ARG A 357 -17.41 24.82 10.64
C ARG A 357 -18.15 25.03 11.96
N LEU A 358 -18.84 26.16 12.11
CA LEU A 358 -19.69 26.46 13.27
C LEU A 358 -20.84 25.46 13.40
N ARG A 359 -21.47 25.11 12.27
CA ARG A 359 -22.47 24.04 12.22
C ARG A 359 -21.90 22.71 12.69
N GLU A 360 -20.68 22.38 12.30
CA GLU A 360 -20.00 21.15 12.71
C GLU A 360 -19.65 21.16 14.21
N MET A 361 -19.10 22.26 14.72
CA MET A 361 -18.82 22.44 16.16
C MET A 361 -20.09 22.28 17.00
N TYR A 362 -21.18 22.91 16.56
CA TYR A 362 -22.47 22.82 17.24
C TYR A 362 -23.06 21.42 17.15
N ASN A 363 -23.01 20.75 16.00
CA ASN A 363 -23.68 19.45 15.83
C ASN A 363 -22.88 18.27 16.38
N TYR A 364 -21.55 18.37 16.44
CA TYR A 364 -20.72 17.30 16.97
C TYR A 364 -20.99 17.08 18.45
N ILE A 365 -21.05 15.82 18.87
CA ILE A 365 -21.13 15.41 20.26
C ILE A 365 -19.98 14.42 20.49
N ASP A 366 -19.06 14.78 21.37
CA ASP A 366 -17.94 13.91 21.72
C ASP A 366 -18.48 12.60 22.33
N PRO A 367 -18.07 11.43 21.79
CA PRO A 367 -18.64 10.15 22.21
C PRO A 367 -18.28 9.78 23.65
N ILE A 368 -17.21 10.35 24.21
CA ILE A 368 -16.72 10.09 25.56
C ILE A 368 -17.33 11.09 26.54
N THR A 369 -17.13 12.39 26.31
CA THR A 369 -17.56 13.44 27.25
C THR A 369 -19.04 13.80 27.13
N LYS A 370 -19.71 13.40 26.04
CA LYS A 370 -21.09 13.74 25.69
C LYS A 370 -21.35 15.25 25.57
N LYS A 371 -20.29 16.05 25.40
CA LYS A 371 -20.36 17.50 25.19
C LYS A 371 -20.19 17.84 23.72
N ARG A 372 -20.78 18.98 23.31
CA ARG A 372 -20.52 19.57 22.00
C ARG A 372 -19.15 20.23 21.98
N ASP A 373 -18.56 20.34 20.80
CA ASP A 373 -17.36 21.17 20.62
C ASP A 373 -17.75 22.67 20.71
N LEU A 374 -19.04 23.04 20.54
CA LEU A 374 -19.55 24.36 20.92
C LEU A 374 -21.03 24.32 21.32
N ASP A 375 -21.35 24.88 22.48
CA ASP A 375 -22.70 25.29 22.84
C ASP A 375 -22.91 26.77 22.51
N LEU A 376 -24.03 27.09 21.84
CA LEU A 376 -24.34 28.48 21.48
C LEU A 376 -24.87 29.28 22.67
N PRO A 377 -24.51 30.56 22.82
CA PRO A 377 -25.15 31.45 23.78
C PRO A 377 -26.63 31.68 23.42
N ILE A 378 -27.49 31.73 24.43
CA ILE A 378 -28.96 31.90 24.25
C ILE A 378 -29.52 33.14 24.95
N ILE A 379 -28.72 33.79 25.80
CA ILE A 379 -29.10 35.04 26.48
C ILE A 379 -28.55 36.20 25.66
N VAL A 380 -29.36 37.22 25.38
CA VAL A 380 -28.92 38.38 24.58
C VAL A 380 -27.68 39.01 25.22
N ASN A 381 -26.68 39.32 24.39
CA ASN A 381 -25.34 39.80 24.78
C ASN A 381 -24.49 38.83 25.61
N SER A 382 -24.94 37.57 25.80
CA SER A 382 -24.07 36.54 26.35
C SER A 382 -23.15 35.96 25.26
N SER A 383 -21.97 35.52 25.69
CA SER A 383 -20.88 35.13 24.82
C SER A 383 -20.35 33.75 25.20
N LYS A 384 -19.84 33.02 24.19
CA LYS A 384 -19.13 31.75 24.36
C LYS A 384 -17.87 31.75 23.51
N GLU A 385 -16.81 31.13 24.01
CA GLU A 385 -15.60 30.89 23.22
C GLU A 385 -15.84 29.78 22.21
N PHE A 386 -15.22 29.89 21.04
CA PHE A 386 -15.14 28.84 20.03
C PHE A 386 -13.71 28.73 19.51
N GLY A 387 -13.42 27.58 18.89
CA GLY A 387 -12.13 27.31 18.26
C GLY A 387 -11.12 26.68 19.22
N TYR A 388 -10.35 25.74 18.71
CA TYR A 388 -9.39 24.95 19.47
C TYR A 388 -8.11 24.80 18.67
N PHE A 389 -6.97 25.10 19.28
CA PHE A 389 -5.65 24.88 18.67
C PHE A 389 -5.00 23.67 19.32
N ASP A 390 -5.54 22.49 19.03
CA ASP A 390 -5.12 21.24 19.67
C ASP A 390 -4.89 20.13 18.62
N ASN A 391 -3.64 19.66 18.57
CA ASN A 391 -3.19 18.55 17.72
C ASN A 391 -3.12 17.20 18.45
N SER A 392 -3.41 17.17 19.75
CA SER A 392 -3.45 15.96 20.57
C SER A 392 -4.85 15.32 20.63
N VAL A 393 -5.89 16.11 20.38
CA VAL A 393 -7.29 15.65 20.36
C VAL A 393 -7.73 15.36 18.94
N PHE A 394 -8.20 14.12 18.71
CA PHE A 394 -8.69 13.67 17.41
C PHE A 394 -10.21 13.67 17.31
N ARG A 395 -10.70 13.88 16.09
CA ARG A 395 -12.12 13.89 15.72
C ARG A 395 -12.31 13.23 14.36
N MET A 396 -13.47 12.59 14.15
CA MET A 396 -13.91 12.22 12.81
C MET A 396 -14.51 13.46 12.13
N ASN A 397 -14.05 13.78 10.92
CA ASN A 397 -14.68 14.78 10.07
C ASN A 397 -15.98 14.23 9.43
N ASN A 398 -16.64 15.03 8.59
CA ASN A 398 -17.91 14.63 7.96
C ASN A 398 -17.76 13.47 6.95
N GLU A 399 -16.54 13.19 6.50
CA GLU A 399 -16.20 12.07 5.62
C GLU A 399 -15.75 10.84 6.40
N ASN A 400 -15.92 10.85 7.73
CA ASN A 400 -15.49 9.81 8.66
C ASN A 400 -13.95 9.58 8.64
N ILE A 401 -13.20 10.62 8.30
CA ILE A 401 -11.73 10.64 8.35
C ILE A 401 -11.30 11.24 9.70
N LYS A 402 -10.38 10.55 10.37
CA LYS A 402 -9.79 11.04 11.62
C LYS A 402 -8.82 12.20 11.34
N THR A 403 -9.02 13.33 12.01
CA THR A 403 -8.15 14.50 11.95
C THR A 403 -8.01 15.14 13.34
N THR A 404 -7.15 16.14 13.50
CA THR A 404 -7.01 16.87 14.76
C THR A 404 -8.13 17.89 14.95
N LEU A 405 -8.37 18.29 16.19
CA LEU A 405 -9.35 19.33 16.51
C LEU A 405 -8.95 20.69 15.90
N LEU A 406 -7.64 20.97 15.82
CA LEU A 406 -7.10 22.10 15.05
C LEU A 406 -7.53 22.05 13.58
N ASP A 407 -7.30 20.91 12.91
CA ASP A 407 -7.48 20.82 11.47
C ASP A 407 -8.93 20.68 11.02
N ARG A 408 -9.77 20.05 11.84
CA ARG A 408 -11.20 19.87 11.55
C ARG A 408 -11.91 21.17 11.17
N TYR A 409 -11.53 22.27 11.81
CA TYR A 409 -12.24 23.54 11.76
C TYR A 409 -11.54 24.63 10.96
N TYR A 410 -10.69 24.25 10.00
CA TYR A 410 -10.06 25.21 9.11
C TYR A 410 -11.08 26.01 8.28
N ILE A 411 -10.75 27.27 7.99
CA ILE A 411 -11.61 28.23 7.27
C ILE A 411 -10.99 28.76 5.98
N ASN A 412 -9.75 28.43 5.71
CA ASN A 412 -9.13 28.69 4.41
C ASN A 412 -7.89 27.82 4.24
N GLU A 413 -7.47 27.70 3.00
CA GLU A 413 -6.28 26.95 2.65
C GLU A 413 -5.53 27.60 1.49
N VAL A 414 -4.21 27.41 1.48
CA VAL A 414 -3.32 27.90 0.42
C VAL A 414 -2.39 26.74 0.03
N PRO A 415 -2.57 26.11 -1.15
CA PRO A 415 -1.70 25.05 -1.59
C PRO A 415 -0.32 25.61 -1.95
N PHE A 416 0.72 24.97 -1.43
CA PHE A 416 2.07 25.06 -1.94
C PHE A 416 2.26 23.95 -2.98
N VAL A 417 2.63 24.35 -4.19
CA VAL A 417 2.93 23.42 -5.29
C VAL A 417 4.40 23.61 -5.64
N GLY A 418 5.20 22.56 -5.42
CA GLY A 418 6.60 22.53 -5.78
C GLY A 418 6.79 22.56 -7.30
N SER A 419 7.94 23.05 -7.73
CA SER A 419 8.35 23.05 -9.13
C SER A 419 9.24 21.84 -9.44
N THR A 420 9.17 21.34 -10.67
CA THR A 420 10.13 20.34 -11.18
C THR A 420 11.57 20.87 -11.18
N SER A 421 11.76 22.19 -11.17
CA SER A 421 13.06 22.86 -11.04
C SER A 421 13.54 23.04 -9.60
N ASP A 422 12.73 22.73 -8.58
CA ASP A 422 13.09 22.98 -7.18
C ASP A 422 14.33 22.18 -6.77
N ASN A 423 15.11 22.73 -5.84
CA ASN A 423 16.24 22.01 -5.30
C ASN A 423 15.78 20.73 -4.61
N LEU A 424 16.57 19.67 -4.79
CA LEU A 424 16.47 18.51 -3.92
C LEU A 424 16.98 18.94 -2.55
N ASP A 425 16.07 19.06 -1.59
CA ASP A 425 16.36 19.41 -0.21
C ASP A 425 15.38 18.73 0.75
N ASP A 426 15.56 18.97 2.05
CA ASP A 426 14.77 18.38 3.12
C ASP A 426 13.27 18.72 3.00
N LEU A 427 12.89 19.92 2.53
CA LEU A 427 11.48 20.24 2.27
C LEU A 427 10.93 19.40 1.12
N TYR A 428 11.69 19.25 0.02
CA TYR A 428 11.28 18.42 -1.11
C TYR A 428 11.06 16.96 -0.68
N GLY A 429 11.99 16.39 0.08
CA GLY A 429 11.91 15.00 0.53
C GLY A 429 10.88 14.74 1.62
N ALA A 430 10.51 15.75 2.41
CA ALA A 430 9.59 15.59 3.53
C ALA A 430 8.12 15.80 3.16
N VAL A 431 7.82 16.76 2.28
CA VAL A 431 6.43 17.19 2.03
C VAL A 431 6.09 17.50 0.57
N GLY A 432 7.05 17.62 -0.35
CA GLY A 432 6.78 17.87 -1.78
C GLY A 432 5.76 19.01 -2.04
N ASN A 433 4.50 18.64 -2.26
CA ASN A 433 3.34 19.54 -2.28
C ASN A 433 2.56 19.45 -0.97
N PHE A 434 2.27 20.59 -0.35
CA PHE A 434 1.56 20.63 0.92
C PHE A 434 0.59 21.80 0.97
N ILE A 435 -0.29 21.83 1.97
CA ILE A 435 -1.37 22.81 2.04
C ILE A 435 -1.26 23.57 3.35
N PHE A 436 -1.08 24.89 3.28
CA PHE A 436 -1.30 25.73 4.45
C PHE A 436 -2.78 25.84 4.76
N ARG A 437 -3.13 25.84 6.04
CA ARG A 437 -4.49 26.03 6.54
C ARG A 437 -4.52 27.03 7.68
N ILE A 438 -5.68 27.63 7.86
CA ILE A 438 -5.95 28.52 8.99
C ILE A 438 -7.20 28.12 9.76
N THR A 439 -7.11 28.16 11.09
CA THR A 439 -8.22 27.87 12.00
C THR A 439 -8.40 29.03 12.96
N PRO A 440 -9.61 29.61 13.10
CA PRO A 440 -9.85 30.72 14.02
C PRO A 440 -10.19 30.24 15.42
N LYS A 441 -9.86 31.07 16.40
CA LYS A 441 -10.39 31.04 17.77
C LYS A 441 -10.94 32.41 18.12
N GLY A 442 -12.01 32.44 18.91
CA GLY A 442 -12.62 33.69 19.30
C GLY A 442 -13.90 33.52 20.10
N ILE A 443 -14.78 34.51 19.99
CA ILE A 443 -16.02 34.58 20.76
C ILE A 443 -17.21 34.72 19.82
N ILE A 444 -18.28 33.96 20.11
CA ILE A 444 -19.59 34.13 19.50
C ILE A 444 -20.55 34.71 20.53
N THR A 445 -21.26 35.78 20.15
CA THR A 445 -22.17 36.53 21.03
C THR A 445 -23.58 36.52 20.46
N TYR A 446 -24.59 36.21 21.28
CA TYR A 446 -25.98 36.17 20.83
C TYR A 446 -26.57 37.58 20.79
N LEU A 447 -27.09 38.00 19.64
CA LEU A 447 -27.70 39.32 19.42
C LEU A 447 -29.23 39.30 19.52
N GLY A 448 -29.85 38.13 19.72
CA GLY A 448 -31.31 37.96 19.65
C GLY A 448 -31.79 37.56 18.26
N TYR A 449 -33.01 36.99 18.19
CA TYR A 449 -33.67 36.58 16.94
C TYR A 449 -32.79 35.70 16.04
N ASP A 450 -32.12 34.70 16.63
CA ASP A 450 -31.19 33.78 15.94
C ASP A 450 -29.98 34.47 15.25
N LYS A 451 -29.69 35.73 15.57
CA LYS A 451 -28.52 36.47 15.09
C LYS A 451 -27.36 36.36 16.08
N TYR A 452 -26.15 36.23 15.56
CA TYR A 452 -24.93 36.16 16.37
C TYR A 452 -23.86 37.07 15.78
N LYS A 453 -23.06 37.69 16.65
CA LYS A 453 -21.79 38.35 16.29
C LYS A 453 -20.65 37.38 16.54
N VAL A 454 -19.85 37.12 15.52
CA VAL A 454 -18.63 36.33 15.60
C VAL A 454 -17.45 37.29 15.61
N GLN A 455 -16.54 37.14 16.57
CA GLN A 455 -15.32 37.92 16.67
C GLN A 455 -14.14 36.99 16.81
N TYR A 456 -13.13 37.15 15.95
CA TYR A 456 -11.91 36.37 16.02
C TYR A 456 -10.93 37.07 16.98
N SER A 457 -10.31 36.30 17.87
CA SER A 457 -9.23 36.80 18.73
C SER A 457 -7.88 36.30 18.25
N GLN A 458 -7.82 35.09 17.71
CA GLN A 458 -6.59 34.45 17.27
C GLN A 458 -6.83 33.62 16.00
N ILE A 459 -5.79 33.51 15.16
CA ILE A 459 -5.75 32.60 14.02
C ILE A 459 -4.53 31.68 14.18
N ALA A 460 -4.76 30.37 14.17
CA ALA A 460 -3.68 29.41 14.01
C ALA A 460 -3.38 29.24 12.52
N VAL A 461 -2.10 29.35 12.16
CA VAL A 461 -1.58 29.02 10.83
C VAL A 461 -0.72 27.77 10.94
N TYR A 462 -1.05 26.75 10.16
CA TYR A 462 -0.35 25.48 10.13
C TYR A 462 -0.34 24.95 8.69
N PHE A 463 0.29 23.81 8.47
CA PHE A 463 0.24 23.15 7.18
C PHE A 463 0.08 21.64 7.32
N ILE A 464 -0.50 21.04 6.29
CA ILE A 464 -0.73 19.61 6.21
C ILE A 464 -0.11 19.04 4.93
N ASP A 465 0.27 17.78 5.00
CA ASP A 465 0.84 17.01 3.90
C ASP A 465 0.27 15.60 3.90
N SER A 466 0.12 15.02 2.71
CA SER A 466 -0.19 13.60 2.52
C SER A 466 1.10 12.87 2.20
N PHE A 467 1.66 12.20 3.21
CA PHE A 467 2.89 11.42 3.02
C PHE A 467 2.51 10.01 2.56
N ASP A 468 2.46 9.82 1.24
CA ASP A 468 2.05 8.57 0.61
C ASP A 468 2.83 8.25 -0.67
N PHE A 469 2.75 6.98 -1.07
CA PHE A 469 3.41 6.45 -2.25
C PHE A 469 2.42 5.73 -3.17
N GLN A 470 1.29 6.39 -3.44
CA GLN A 470 0.25 5.85 -4.33
C GLN A 470 0.31 6.50 -5.72
N ASP A 471 0.05 5.70 -6.75
CA ASP A 471 -0.07 6.19 -8.12
C ASP A 471 -1.55 6.45 -8.44
N ASP A 472 -1.90 7.69 -8.80
CA ASP A 472 -3.27 8.09 -9.17
C ASP A 472 -3.67 7.54 -10.56
N ASN A 473 -3.85 6.22 -10.66
CA ASN A 473 -4.22 5.50 -11.89
C ASN A 473 -3.32 5.78 -13.10
N SER A 474 -2.11 6.30 -12.87
CA SER A 474 -1.11 6.55 -13.90
C SER A 474 -0.50 5.22 -14.36
N LYS A 475 -0.25 5.09 -15.67
CA LYS A 475 0.52 3.96 -16.21
C LYS A 475 2.01 4.01 -15.83
N ILE A 476 2.48 5.14 -15.31
CA ILE A 476 3.87 5.39 -14.93
C ILE A 476 3.90 5.78 -13.46
N SER A 477 4.67 5.03 -12.67
CA SER A 477 4.85 5.29 -11.25
C SER A 477 5.62 6.60 -11.02
N GLN A 478 5.18 7.41 -10.05
CA GLN A 478 5.80 8.72 -9.80
C GLN A 478 7.30 8.58 -9.51
N PRO A 479 8.18 9.30 -10.24
CA PRO A 479 9.62 9.28 -9.97
C PRO A 479 9.93 9.97 -8.64
N LEU A 480 10.68 9.30 -7.78
CA LEU A 480 11.19 9.84 -6.50
C LEU A 480 12.70 10.09 -6.54
N GLY A 481 13.32 9.88 -7.70
CA GLY A 481 14.72 10.19 -7.97
C GLY A 481 15.61 8.97 -8.11
N PHE A 482 16.89 9.25 -8.37
CA PHE A 482 17.95 8.27 -8.46
C PHE A 482 18.80 8.36 -7.19
N TRP A 483 18.89 7.24 -6.47
CA TRP A 483 19.48 7.17 -5.14
C TRP A 483 20.74 6.31 -5.19
N ASP A 484 21.90 6.93 -4.98
CA ASP A 484 23.18 6.25 -4.86
C ASP A 484 23.46 6.00 -3.37
N ILE A 485 23.18 4.77 -2.96
CA ILE A 485 23.24 4.33 -1.57
C ILE A 485 24.70 4.18 -1.10
N ASN A 486 25.62 3.80 -1.99
CA ASN A 486 27.03 3.64 -1.66
C ASN A 486 27.69 4.99 -1.38
N ASN A 487 27.45 5.99 -2.24
CA ASN A 487 28.02 7.32 -2.09
C ASN A 487 27.15 8.26 -1.25
N ASN A 488 25.97 7.82 -0.82
CA ASN A 488 24.96 8.62 -0.12
C ASN A 488 24.57 9.89 -0.88
N THR A 489 24.26 9.76 -2.17
CA THR A 489 23.82 10.90 -2.99
C THR A 489 22.47 10.65 -3.66
N ILE A 490 21.79 11.73 -4.02
CA ILE A 490 20.51 11.70 -4.72
C ILE A 490 20.54 12.66 -5.90
N SER A 491 19.94 12.27 -7.02
CA SER A 491 19.86 13.10 -8.21
C SER A 491 18.55 12.92 -8.98
N LYS A 492 18.18 13.96 -9.73
CA LYS A 492 17.03 13.92 -10.66
C LYS A 492 17.36 13.21 -11.98
N LYS A 493 18.65 13.13 -12.31
CA LYS A 493 19.17 12.41 -13.50
C LYS A 493 19.80 11.11 -13.03
N ASN A 494 19.96 10.14 -13.93
CA ASN A 494 20.50 8.82 -13.64
C ASN A 494 22.05 8.82 -13.65
N PRO A 495 22.74 8.87 -12.50
CA PRO A 495 24.15 8.54 -12.42
C PRO A 495 24.34 7.03 -12.46
N PHE A 496 25.45 6.60 -13.05
CA PHE A 496 25.83 5.19 -13.06
C PHE A 496 25.90 4.63 -11.63
N GLY A 497 25.24 3.49 -11.39
CA GLY A 497 25.23 2.81 -10.08
C GLY A 497 24.13 3.25 -9.11
N SER A 498 23.18 4.09 -9.53
CA SER A 498 22.08 4.54 -8.68
C SER A 498 20.78 3.76 -8.88
N PHE A 499 20.03 3.59 -7.79
CA PHE A 499 18.72 2.96 -7.80
C PHE A 499 17.65 3.96 -8.21
N TYR A 500 16.86 3.60 -9.21
CA TYR A 500 15.66 4.38 -9.56
C TYR A 500 14.53 4.06 -8.59
N ILE A 501 14.20 5.02 -7.73
CA ILE A 501 13.13 4.89 -6.73
C ILE A 501 11.87 5.58 -7.24
N ASN A 502 10.73 4.91 -7.07
CA ASN A 502 9.40 5.41 -7.40
C ASN A 502 8.37 4.87 -6.40
N ASN A 503 7.10 5.26 -6.55
CA ASN A 503 6.02 4.76 -5.69
C ASN A 503 5.93 3.23 -5.67
N ASN A 504 6.14 2.57 -6.81
CA ASN A 504 6.15 1.11 -6.89
C ASN A 504 7.26 0.47 -6.03
N SER A 505 8.40 1.13 -5.79
CA SER A 505 9.41 0.66 -4.83
C SER A 505 8.83 0.52 -3.41
N TYR A 506 8.03 1.48 -2.96
CA TYR A 506 7.35 1.46 -1.66
C TYR A 506 6.17 0.47 -1.64
N ASN A 507 5.41 0.39 -2.73
CA ASN A 507 4.30 -0.57 -2.84
C ASN A 507 4.77 -2.03 -2.79
N LYS A 508 5.93 -2.34 -3.39
CA LYS A 508 6.56 -3.66 -3.27
C LYS A 508 7.01 -3.94 -1.83
N TYR A 509 7.58 -2.95 -1.14
CA TYR A 509 7.89 -3.07 0.27
C TYR A 509 6.64 -3.37 1.11
N GLN A 510 5.54 -2.63 0.89
CA GLN A 510 4.25 -2.89 1.55
C GLN A 510 3.75 -4.32 1.30
N LYS A 511 3.93 -4.84 0.09
CA LYS A 511 3.55 -6.20 -0.27
C LYS A 511 4.39 -7.25 0.48
N ASP A 512 5.70 -7.07 0.53
CA ASP A 512 6.61 -8.06 1.11
C ASP A 512 6.58 -8.05 2.64
N TYR A 513 6.53 -6.87 3.26
CA TYR A 513 6.65 -6.71 4.72
C TYR A 513 5.31 -6.58 5.44
N ASN A 514 4.20 -6.35 4.71
CA ASN A 514 2.90 -6.00 5.30
C ASN A 514 2.99 -4.82 6.29
N LYS A 515 3.86 -3.86 5.98
CA LYS A 515 4.23 -2.67 6.76
C LYS A 515 4.47 -1.49 5.84
N GLY A 516 4.62 -0.30 6.39
CA GLY A 516 4.74 0.92 5.60
C GLY A 516 3.37 1.52 5.40
N GLY A 517 3.03 2.53 6.20
CA GLY A 517 1.68 3.08 6.24
C GLY A 517 1.66 4.53 5.81
N ASP A 518 0.90 4.83 4.75
CA ASP A 518 0.62 6.19 4.32
C ASP A 518 -0.13 6.96 5.41
N TYR A 519 0.18 8.25 5.59
CA TYR A 519 -0.44 9.06 6.65
C TYR A 519 -0.60 10.53 6.29
N MET A 520 -1.60 11.17 6.91
CA MET A 520 -1.69 12.62 6.97
C MET A 520 -0.71 13.16 8.01
N ASN A 521 0.12 14.12 7.61
CA ASN A 521 1.02 14.84 8.50
C ASN A 521 0.47 16.25 8.73
N ILE A 522 0.34 16.66 9.99
CA ILE A 522 -0.21 17.95 10.39
C ILE A 522 0.84 18.62 11.27
N SER A 523 1.38 19.76 10.83
CA SER A 523 2.40 20.46 11.59
C SER A 523 1.86 21.06 12.89
N ASN A 524 2.76 21.49 13.77
CA ASN A 524 2.40 22.48 14.77
C ASN A 524 1.92 23.78 14.09
N TYR A 525 1.46 24.73 14.89
CA TYR A 525 0.91 25.98 14.40
C TYR A 525 1.68 27.18 14.94
N ASP A 526 1.64 28.27 14.18
CA ASP A 526 1.94 29.62 14.66
C ASP A 526 0.63 30.37 14.90
N VAL A 527 0.65 31.33 15.83
CA VAL A 527 -0.55 32.08 16.24
C VAL A 527 -0.44 33.54 15.84
N ILE A 528 -1.42 34.01 15.09
CA ILE A 528 -1.62 35.42 14.78
C ILE A 528 -2.69 35.96 15.72
N GLU A 529 -2.29 36.89 16.58
CA GLU A 529 -3.22 37.65 17.42
C GLU A 529 -3.97 38.69 16.58
N ILE A 530 -5.30 38.74 16.75
CA ILE A 530 -6.18 39.66 16.04
C ILE A 530 -6.51 40.83 16.96
N TYR A 531 -5.71 41.89 16.87
CA TYR A 531 -5.85 43.10 17.68
C TYR A 531 -6.91 44.07 17.13
N ASP A 532 -7.13 44.06 15.81
CA ASP A 532 -8.23 44.79 15.19
C ASP A 532 -9.53 44.04 15.54
N GLU A 533 -10.63 44.73 15.89
CA GLU A 533 -11.92 44.11 16.25
C GLU A 533 -12.65 43.42 15.06
N PHE A 534 -11.94 42.58 14.29
CA PHE A 534 -12.50 41.86 13.17
C PHE A 534 -13.66 40.98 13.65
N SER A 535 -14.85 41.35 13.16
CA SER A 535 -16.08 40.66 13.49
C SER A 535 -17.06 40.73 12.33
N PHE A 536 -17.97 39.77 12.33
CA PHE A 536 -19.04 39.67 11.33
C PHE A 536 -20.27 39.05 11.97
N ASN A 537 -21.43 39.34 11.37
CA ASN A 537 -22.70 38.83 11.86
C ASN A 537 -23.13 37.61 11.06
N ILE A 538 -23.78 36.67 11.74
CA ILE A 538 -24.35 35.48 11.14
C ILE A 538 -25.80 35.30 11.59
N LEU A 539 -26.58 34.62 10.76
CA LEU A 539 -27.94 34.21 11.05
C LEU A 539 -28.00 32.69 11.15
N ARG A 540 -28.61 32.18 12.22
CA ARG A 540 -28.93 30.76 12.37
C ARG A 540 -30.33 30.50 11.85
N TYR A 541 -30.50 29.38 11.15
CA TYR A 541 -31.80 28.81 10.81
C TYR A 541 -32.02 27.54 11.64
N PRO A 542 -32.68 27.62 12.82
CA PRO A 542 -32.77 26.51 13.77
C PRO A 542 -33.35 25.23 13.16
N LYS A 543 -34.37 25.38 12.31
CA LYS A 543 -35.03 24.25 11.62
C LYS A 543 -34.07 23.38 10.82
N TYR A 544 -33.00 23.96 10.27
CA TYR A 544 -32.04 23.27 9.40
C TYR A 544 -30.67 23.09 10.04
N ASN A 545 -30.49 23.57 11.30
CA ASN A 545 -29.20 23.72 11.96
C ASN A 545 -28.14 24.29 11.01
N TYR A 546 -28.50 25.38 10.33
CA TYR A 546 -27.72 26.00 9.27
C TYR A 546 -27.38 27.44 9.65
N PHE A 547 -26.23 27.94 9.18
CA PHE A 547 -25.76 29.30 9.47
C PHE A 547 -25.38 29.98 8.16
N THR A 548 -25.71 31.26 8.04
CA THR A 548 -25.31 32.10 6.90
C THR A 548 -24.69 33.38 7.39
N LEU A 549 -23.88 34.00 6.52
CA LEU A 549 -23.48 35.38 6.72
C LEU A 549 -24.70 36.29 6.68
N LEU A 550 -24.72 37.25 7.59
CA LEU A 550 -25.66 38.35 7.56
C LEU A 550 -24.91 39.49 6.88
N ASN A 551 -25.16 39.67 5.59
CA ASN A 551 -24.64 40.83 4.87
C ASN A 551 -25.28 42.08 5.51
N ASN A 552 -24.44 43.08 5.79
CA ASN A 552 -24.90 44.36 6.34
C ASN A 552 -25.89 45.05 5.39
#